data_AF-A0A3P7KZC4-F1
#
_entry.id   AF-A0A3P7KZC4-F1
#
_cell.length_a   1.000
_cell.length_b   1.000
_cell.length_c   1.000
_cell.angle_alpha   90.00
_cell.angle_beta   90.00
_cell.angle_gamma   90.00
#
_symmetry.space_group_name_H-M   'P 1'
#
loop_
_entity.id
_entity.type
_entity.pdbx_description
1 polymer ?
#
loop_
_entity_poly.entity_id
_entity_poly.type
_entity_poly.pdbx_seq_one_letter_code
_entity_poly.pdbx_strand_id
1 'polypeptide(L)'
;YEKFLEIAIDTGDGILEVEGEKNDLLDIIQEANMDGVRHLKASDPLSRYIWCFIIIVFVFLALIQIYYQIMLFYSGPVATNIEAQYPSAIAFPTVALCNNNQFRYDSIFFNINPAPKWLSYITGARILQRRARPSNGTLKSLAGKPRNVFEEIIERTWDMDAVRFLRNAAHWKSRMILGCTWPNGTSCRLSDFKPVWTLTGLCWAINTDPMNPLEVVGSGKF
;
A
#
# COMPACT_ATOMS: atom_id res chain seq x y z
N TYR A 1 -53.47 43.15 20.20
CA TYR A 1 -53.66 44.51 20.74
C TYR A 1 -53.68 44.39 22.26
N GLU A 2 -52.50 44.21 22.86
CA GLU A 2 -52.39 43.92 24.29
C GLU A 2 -51.92 45.16 25.07
N LYS A 3 -52.70 45.44 26.12
CA LYS A 3 -52.45 46.37 27.22
C LYS A 3 -51.23 45.96 28.04
N PHE A 4 -50.60 46.93 28.73
CA PHE A 4 -50.19 46.91 30.16
C PHE A 4 -49.45 48.25 30.40
N LEU A 5 -50.03 49.28 31.03
CA LEU A 5 -50.28 49.55 32.46
C LEU A 5 -49.12 49.20 33.44
N GLU A 6 -48.48 50.28 33.91
CA GLU A 6 -47.78 50.58 35.17
C GLU A 6 -47.30 49.46 36.11
N ILE A 7 -46.02 49.54 36.52
CA ILE A 7 -45.60 49.50 37.95
C ILE A 7 -44.46 50.51 38.16
N ALA A 8 -44.68 51.46 39.05
CA ALA A 8 -43.69 52.42 39.55
C ALA A 8 -42.83 51.80 40.67
N ILE A 9 -41.53 52.08 40.68
CA ILE A 9 -40.69 52.03 41.89
C ILE A 9 -39.82 53.29 41.89
N ASP A 10 -40.23 54.25 42.71
CA ASP A 10 -39.44 55.43 43.09
C ASP A 10 -38.43 55.03 44.16
N THR A 11 -37.15 55.28 43.92
CA THR A 11 -36.20 55.71 44.96
C THR A 11 -35.03 56.43 44.32
N GLY A 12 -35.07 57.77 44.36
CA GLY A 12 -33.95 58.60 44.84
C GLY A 12 -32.68 58.72 43.98
N ASP A 13 -32.61 59.87 43.30
CA ASP A 13 -31.40 60.68 43.01
C ASP A 13 -30.30 60.11 42.08
N GLY A 14 -29.84 60.96 41.16
CA GLY A 14 -28.61 60.73 40.39
C GLY A 14 -28.78 60.32 38.92
N ILE A 15 -28.35 61.22 38.04
CA ILE A 15 -28.27 61.10 36.58
C ILE A 15 -27.37 59.92 36.17
N LEU A 16 -27.86 59.04 35.29
CA LEU A 16 -27.07 57.99 34.65
C LEU A 16 -26.45 58.54 33.34
N GLU A 17 -25.28 59.17 33.45
CA GLU A 17 -24.45 59.49 32.28
C GLU A 17 -23.69 58.23 31.85
N VAL A 18 -24.13 57.63 30.74
CA VAL A 18 -23.35 56.63 30.01
C VAL A 18 -22.28 57.37 29.19
N GLU A 19 -21.22 57.80 29.86
CA GLU A 19 -20.05 58.41 29.20
C GLU A 19 -18.76 57.80 29.79
N GLY A 20 -18.30 56.69 29.22
CA GLY A 20 -17.08 56.03 29.73
C GLY A 20 -16.45 54.89 28.92
N GLU A 21 -17.11 54.27 27.93
CA GLU A 21 -16.60 52.99 27.40
C GLU A 21 -15.52 53.11 26.29
N LYS A 22 -15.36 54.27 25.65
CA LYS A 22 -14.45 54.41 24.48
C LYS A 22 -12.96 54.52 24.86
N ASN A 23 -12.66 54.98 26.06
CA ASN A 23 -11.27 55.21 26.49
C ASN A 23 -10.69 53.97 27.17
N ASP A 24 -11.50 53.21 27.91
CA ASP A 24 -11.07 52.00 28.62
C ASP A 24 -10.54 50.92 27.68
N LEU A 25 -11.19 50.69 26.53
CA LEU A 25 -10.75 49.68 25.57
C LEU A 25 -9.39 50.03 24.93
N LEU A 26 -9.18 51.31 24.60
CA LEU A 26 -7.92 51.74 24.00
C LEU A 26 -6.78 51.72 25.01
N ASP A 27 -7.05 52.05 26.27
CA ASP A 27 -6.06 52.00 27.33
C ASP A 27 -5.68 50.53 27.66
N ILE A 28 -6.64 49.60 27.66
CA ILE A 28 -6.37 48.14 27.78
C ILE A 28 -5.51 47.63 26.62
N ILE A 29 -5.81 48.03 25.38
CA ILE A 29 -5.06 47.59 24.19
C ILE A 29 -3.65 48.21 24.17
N GLN A 30 -3.49 49.43 24.67
CA GLN A 30 -2.19 50.07 24.80
C GLN A 30 -1.33 49.39 25.87
N GLU A 31 -1.94 48.95 26.95
CA GLU A 31 -1.30 48.16 28.01
C GLU A 31 -0.86 46.78 27.50
N ALA A 32 -1.59 46.24 26.51
CA ALA A 32 -1.24 45.02 25.78
C ALA A 32 -0.11 45.22 24.74
N ASN A 33 0.99 45.90 25.09
CA ASN A 33 2.25 46.03 24.33
C ASN A 33 2.12 46.04 22.79
N MET A 34 1.08 46.70 22.25
CA MET A 34 0.77 46.68 20.83
C MET A 34 1.32 47.97 20.20
N ASP A 35 2.51 47.88 19.62
CA ASP A 35 3.34 49.01 19.17
C ASP A 35 2.60 50.04 18.29
N GLY A 36 1.64 49.59 17.47
CA GLY A 36 0.88 50.46 16.57
C GLY A 36 -0.24 51.29 17.23
N VAL A 37 -0.75 50.86 18.38
CA VAL A 37 -1.97 51.42 18.99
C VAL A 37 -1.72 52.77 19.65
N ARG A 38 -0.50 52.99 20.14
CA ARG A 38 -0.09 54.27 20.71
C ARG A 38 -0.27 55.43 19.73
N HIS A 39 -0.16 55.18 18.43
CA HIS A 39 -0.33 56.18 17.39
C HIS A 39 -1.80 56.51 17.08
N LEU A 40 -2.77 55.76 17.63
CA LEU A 40 -4.20 56.03 17.51
C LEU A 40 -4.69 57.15 18.45
N LYS A 41 -3.89 57.49 19.47
CA LYS A 41 -4.13 58.57 20.45
C LYS A 41 -3.38 59.87 20.10
N ALA A 42 -2.71 59.92 18.94
CA ALA A 42 -1.99 61.10 18.48
C ALA A 42 -2.94 62.29 18.21
N SER A 43 -2.49 63.51 18.53
CA SER A 43 -3.31 64.73 18.43
C SER A 43 -3.62 65.13 16.98
N ASP A 44 -2.84 64.64 16.00
CA ASP A 44 -3.01 64.99 14.60
C ASP A 44 -3.93 63.98 13.89
N PRO A 45 -4.98 64.45 13.18
CA PRO A 45 -5.99 63.56 12.62
C PRO A 45 -5.46 62.74 11.43
N LEU A 46 -4.48 63.25 10.67
CA LEU A 46 -3.94 62.57 9.48
C LEU A 46 -3.10 61.34 9.85
N SER A 47 -2.21 61.44 10.84
CA SER A 47 -1.42 60.28 11.27
C SER A 47 -2.32 59.22 11.87
N ARG A 48 -3.37 59.61 12.61
CA ARG A 48 -4.37 58.66 13.14
C ARG A 48 -5.02 57.83 12.03
N TYR A 49 -5.43 58.44 10.92
CA TYR A 49 -6.01 57.70 9.78
C TYR A 49 -4.99 56.79 9.10
N ILE A 50 -3.75 57.25 8.91
CA ILE A 50 -2.68 56.45 8.30
C ILE A 50 -2.37 55.22 9.18
N TRP A 51 -2.24 55.40 10.49
CA TRP A 51 -1.97 54.31 11.42
C TRP A 51 -3.15 53.35 11.55
N CYS A 52 -4.40 53.85 11.55
CA CYS A 52 -5.59 53.00 11.44
C CYS A 52 -5.54 52.11 10.19
N PHE A 53 -5.25 52.71 9.02
CA PHE A 53 -5.16 51.97 7.76
C PHE A 53 -4.08 50.89 7.80
N ILE A 54 -2.89 51.24 8.31
CA ILE A 54 -1.77 50.30 8.46
C ILE A 54 -2.15 49.14 9.38
N ILE A 55 -2.75 49.41 10.53
CA ILE A 55 -3.17 48.36 11.48
C ILE A 55 -4.20 47.42 10.85
N ILE A 56 -5.19 47.96 10.11
CA ILE A 56 -6.20 47.15 9.41
C ILE A 56 -5.55 46.23 8.37
N VAL A 57 -4.59 46.74 7.60
CA VAL A 57 -3.84 45.95 6.61
C VAL A 57 -3.05 44.82 7.28
N PHE A 58 -2.34 45.10 8.38
CA PHE A 58 -1.60 44.08 9.13
C PHE A 58 -2.51 43.01 9.73
N VAL A 59 -3.67 43.39 10.28
CA VAL A 59 -4.65 42.42 10.80
C VAL A 59 -5.16 41.52 9.67
N PHE A 60 -5.45 42.08 8.49
CA PHE A 60 -5.90 41.29 7.35
C PHE A 60 -4.82 40.31 6.85
N LEU A 61 -3.57 40.76 6.75
CA LEU A 61 -2.44 39.89 6.40
C LEU A 61 -2.22 38.78 7.44
N ALA A 62 -2.35 39.09 8.72
CA ALA A 62 -2.24 38.11 9.81
C ALA A 62 -3.34 37.04 9.72
N LEU A 63 -4.59 37.44 9.47
CA LEU A 63 -5.70 36.49 9.27
C LEU A 63 -5.46 35.56 8.07
N ILE A 64 -4.95 36.10 6.96
CA ILE A 64 -4.57 35.30 5.79
C ILE A 64 -3.47 34.29 6.14
N GLN A 65 -2.42 34.72 6.84
CA GLN A 65 -1.33 33.83 7.26
C GLN A 65 -1.84 32.72 8.17
N ILE A 66 -2.69 33.05 9.15
CA ILE A 66 -3.31 32.07 10.05
C ILE A 66 -4.13 31.05 9.25
N TYR A 67 -4.94 31.50 8.28
CA TYR A 67 -5.71 30.60 7.41
C TYR A 67 -4.82 29.60 6.66
N TYR A 68 -3.74 30.07 6.04
CA TYR A 68 -2.81 29.20 5.31
C TYR A 68 -2.10 28.20 6.24
N GLN A 69 -1.68 28.62 7.43
CA GLN A 69 -1.06 27.73 8.41
C GLN A 69 -2.03 26.66 8.93
N ILE A 70 -3.29 27.03 9.16
CA ILE A 70 -4.35 26.07 9.54
C ILE A 70 -4.57 25.05 8.41
N MET A 71 -4.67 25.51 7.16
CA MET A 71 -4.82 24.61 6.01
C MET A 71 -3.62 23.68 5.82
N LEU A 72 -2.41 24.18 6.06
CA LEU A 72 -1.19 23.37 6.03
C LEU A 72 -1.19 22.31 7.14
N PHE A 73 -1.62 22.67 8.35
CA PHE A 73 -1.76 21.74 9.47
C PHE A 73 -2.77 20.62 9.15
N TYR A 74 -3.94 20.96 8.60
CA TYR A 74 -4.94 19.96 8.19
C TYR A 74 -4.49 19.10 6.99
N SER A 75 -3.64 19.64 6.12
CA SER A 75 -3.10 18.89 4.98
C SER A 75 -2.11 17.80 5.39
N GLY A 76 -1.65 17.81 6.66
CA GLY A 76 -0.77 16.79 7.23
C GLY A 76 0.49 16.50 6.40
N PRO A 77 1.26 17.51 5.94
CA PRO A 77 2.46 17.26 5.18
C PRO A 77 3.47 16.51 6.05
N VAL A 78 3.88 15.34 5.59
CA VAL A 78 4.92 14.54 6.25
C VAL A 78 6.26 14.79 5.56
N ALA A 79 7.26 15.18 6.35
CA ALA A 79 8.65 15.20 5.90
C ALA A 79 9.31 13.89 6.31
N THR A 80 9.95 13.20 5.36
CA THR A 80 10.72 11.99 5.66
C THR A 80 12.20 12.33 5.74
N ASN A 81 12.87 11.88 6.80
CA ASN A 81 14.32 11.97 6.92
C ASN A 81 14.91 10.62 6.49
N ILE A 82 15.84 10.64 5.55
CA ILE A 82 16.50 9.44 5.01
C ILE A 82 17.89 9.38 5.63
N GLU A 83 18.07 8.44 6.57
CA GLU A 83 19.36 8.16 7.19
C GLU A 83 19.79 6.73 6.87
N ALA A 84 21.03 6.56 6.41
CA ALA A 84 21.61 5.25 6.13
C ALA A 84 22.42 4.77 7.32
N GLN A 85 21.95 3.71 7.99
CA GLN A 85 22.71 3.02 9.02
C GLN A 85 23.39 1.78 8.44
N TYR A 86 24.67 1.59 8.75
CA TYR A 86 25.48 0.46 8.28
C TYR A 86 25.84 -0.44 9.46
N PRO A 87 24.95 -1.35 9.88
CA PRO A 87 25.25 -2.31 10.93
C PRO A 87 26.35 -3.29 10.49
N SER A 88 27.05 -3.89 11.46
CA SER A 88 28.13 -4.84 11.19
C SER A 88 27.66 -6.15 10.54
N ALA A 89 26.37 -6.49 10.70
CA ALA A 89 25.73 -7.64 10.07
C ALA A 89 24.27 -7.29 9.72
N ILE A 90 23.78 -7.83 8.60
CA ILE A 90 22.39 -7.71 8.19
C ILE A 90 21.80 -9.10 7.96
N ALA A 91 20.51 -9.28 8.28
CA ALA A 91 19.79 -10.49 7.94
C ALA A 91 19.72 -10.62 6.41
N PHE A 92 20.21 -11.74 5.88
CA PHE A 92 20.08 -12.07 4.47
C PHE A 92 18.59 -12.22 4.14
N PRO A 93 18.11 -11.73 2.99
CA PRO A 93 16.71 -11.88 2.62
C PRO A 93 16.39 -13.32 2.24
N THR A 94 15.10 -13.66 2.25
CA THR A 94 14.63 -14.90 1.62
C THR A 94 14.73 -14.76 0.10
N VAL A 95 15.47 -15.66 -0.54
CA VAL A 95 15.62 -15.67 -2.00
C VAL A 95 14.81 -16.82 -2.57
N ALA A 96 13.81 -16.50 -3.39
CA ALA A 96 12.97 -17.47 -4.09
C ALA A 96 13.38 -17.61 -5.54
N LEU A 97 13.68 -18.84 -5.97
CA LEU A 97 14.02 -19.20 -7.34
C LEU A 97 12.83 -19.89 -8.01
N CYS A 98 12.35 -19.29 -9.08
CA CYS A 98 11.23 -19.78 -9.87
C CYS A 98 11.69 -20.02 -11.32
N ASN A 99 11.35 -21.18 -11.88
CA ASN A 99 11.45 -21.36 -13.33
C ASN A 99 10.24 -20.69 -13.99
N ASN A 100 10.46 -19.88 -15.02
CA ASN A 100 9.37 -19.25 -15.77
C ASN A 100 8.49 -20.28 -16.52
N ASN A 101 9.05 -21.47 -16.80
CA ASN A 101 8.24 -22.58 -17.27
C ASN A 101 7.54 -23.25 -16.09
N GLN A 102 6.22 -23.07 -15.98
CA GLN A 102 5.41 -23.62 -14.90
C GLN A 102 5.40 -25.16 -14.85
N PHE A 103 5.63 -25.84 -15.97
CA PHE A 103 5.51 -27.30 -16.07
C PHE A 103 6.63 -27.96 -16.86
N ARG A 104 7.17 -29.06 -16.35
CA ARG A 104 8.09 -29.91 -17.11
C ARG A 104 7.29 -30.84 -18.04
N TYR A 105 7.68 -30.85 -19.31
CA TYR A 105 7.06 -31.64 -20.38
C TYR A 105 6.96 -33.13 -20.05
N ASP A 106 8.02 -33.70 -19.47
CA ASP A 106 8.06 -35.13 -19.13
C ASP A 106 7.08 -35.50 -17.99
N SER A 107 6.87 -34.63 -17.01
CA SER A 107 5.95 -34.88 -15.90
C SER A 107 4.48 -34.71 -16.27
N ILE A 108 4.21 -33.88 -17.28
CA ILE A 108 2.90 -33.78 -17.94
C ILE A 108 2.54 -35.11 -18.60
N PHE A 109 3.51 -35.77 -19.25
CA PHE A 109 3.25 -36.99 -20.04
C PHE A 109 3.24 -38.29 -19.22
N PHE A 110 3.94 -38.35 -18.08
CA PHE A 110 4.25 -39.61 -17.39
C PHE A 110 3.30 -40.00 -16.23
N ASN A 111 2.65 -39.04 -15.57
CA ASN A 111 1.99 -39.31 -14.28
C ASN A 111 0.56 -39.88 -14.35
N ILE A 112 0.08 -40.22 -15.54
CA ILE A 112 -1.24 -40.82 -15.69
C ILE A 112 -1.09 -41.93 -16.71
N ASN A 113 -1.19 -43.19 -16.26
CA ASN A 113 -1.30 -44.34 -17.13
C ASN A 113 -2.71 -44.93 -16.91
N PRO A 114 -3.57 -45.01 -17.94
CA PRO A 114 -3.27 -44.74 -19.35
C PRO A 114 -3.08 -43.25 -19.66
N ALA A 115 -2.03 -42.94 -20.43
CA ALA A 115 -1.62 -41.60 -20.85
C ALA A 115 -2.81 -40.77 -21.35
N PRO A 116 -3.20 -39.72 -20.63
CA PRO A 116 -4.31 -38.91 -21.03
C PRO A 116 -3.84 -37.95 -22.11
N LYS A 117 -4.28 -38.27 -23.31
CA LYS A 117 -4.28 -37.38 -24.47
C LYS A 117 -4.85 -35.98 -24.13
N TRP A 118 -5.67 -35.85 -23.07
CA TRP A 118 -6.36 -34.62 -22.65
C TRP A 118 -5.46 -33.49 -22.18
N LEU A 119 -4.25 -33.76 -21.67
CA LEU A 119 -3.38 -32.69 -21.18
C LEU A 119 -2.78 -31.86 -22.32
N SER A 120 -2.70 -32.45 -23.53
CA SER A 120 -2.38 -31.74 -24.78
C SER A 120 -3.47 -30.73 -25.20
N TYR A 121 -4.69 -30.84 -24.64
CA TYR A 121 -5.83 -29.99 -25.00
C TYR A 121 -5.97 -28.78 -24.07
N ILE A 122 -5.49 -28.85 -22.82
CA ILE A 122 -5.51 -27.73 -21.87
C ILE A 122 -4.35 -26.77 -22.14
N THR A 123 -3.17 -27.30 -22.46
CA THR A 123 -2.09 -26.52 -23.07
C THR A 123 -2.39 -26.38 -24.56
N GLY A 124 -3.20 -25.40 -24.94
CA GLY A 124 -3.85 -25.32 -26.25
C GLY A 124 -2.97 -25.70 -27.46
N ALA A 125 -3.61 -26.25 -28.49
CA ALA A 125 -3.03 -26.70 -29.77
C ALA A 125 -2.17 -25.67 -30.54
N ARG A 126 -2.02 -24.46 -29.99
CA ARG A 126 -1.15 -23.38 -30.50
C ARG A 126 0.30 -23.49 -30.00
N ILE A 127 0.58 -24.17 -28.88
CA ILE A 127 1.94 -24.31 -28.33
C ILE A 127 2.69 -25.49 -28.97
N LEU A 128 1.97 -26.53 -29.36
CA LEU A 128 2.52 -27.66 -30.11
C LEU A 128 1.78 -27.70 -31.43
N GLN A 129 2.47 -27.41 -32.53
CA GLN A 129 2.03 -27.49 -33.94
C GLN A 129 1.58 -28.91 -34.37
N ARG A 130 0.80 -29.61 -33.54
CA ARG A 130 0.26 -30.94 -33.83
C ARG A 130 -1.01 -30.77 -34.64
N ARG A 131 -0.85 -30.80 -35.97
CA ARG A 131 -1.96 -31.05 -36.88
C ARG A 131 -2.63 -32.36 -36.47
N ALA A 132 -3.92 -32.32 -36.13
CA ALA A 132 -4.67 -33.53 -35.78
C ALA A 132 -4.59 -34.52 -36.96
N ARG A 133 -4.08 -35.73 -36.69
CA ARG A 133 -3.97 -36.77 -37.72
C ARG A 133 -5.39 -37.21 -38.11
N PRO A 134 -5.77 -37.21 -39.40
CA PRO A 134 -7.09 -37.69 -39.79
C PRO A 134 -7.14 -39.20 -39.54
N SER A 135 -8.09 -39.63 -38.73
CA SER A 135 -8.31 -41.05 -38.42
C SER A 135 -9.26 -41.63 -39.44
N ASN A 136 -8.74 -42.41 -40.39
CA ASN A 136 -9.54 -43.24 -41.29
C ASN A 136 -10.04 -44.49 -40.56
N GLY A 137 -10.96 -44.30 -39.61
CA GLY A 137 -11.59 -45.39 -38.86
C GLY A 137 -13.09 -45.16 -38.80
N THR A 138 -13.85 -46.10 -39.35
CA THR A 138 -15.32 -46.13 -39.27
C THR A 138 -15.75 -46.09 -37.81
N LEU A 139 -16.63 -45.12 -37.51
CA LEU A 139 -17.18 -44.84 -36.19
C LEU A 139 -18.03 -46.04 -35.75
N LYS A 140 -17.42 -47.05 -35.12
CA LYS A 140 -18.16 -48.12 -34.45
C LYS A 140 -18.88 -47.52 -33.25
N SER A 141 -20.17 -47.28 -33.44
CA SER A 141 -21.15 -47.04 -32.39
C SER A 141 -21.02 -48.11 -31.31
N LEU A 142 -20.42 -47.74 -30.17
CA LEU A 142 -20.57 -48.48 -28.93
C LEU A 142 -21.76 -47.88 -28.19
N ALA A 143 -22.73 -48.73 -27.89
CA ALA A 143 -23.95 -48.46 -27.14
C ALA A 143 -23.68 -48.00 -25.70
N GLY A 144 -23.30 -46.74 -25.53
CA GLY A 144 -23.28 -45.99 -24.29
C GLY A 144 -23.47 -44.52 -24.63
N LYS A 145 -24.16 -43.74 -23.77
CA LYS A 145 -24.37 -42.29 -23.92
C LYS A 145 -23.13 -41.63 -24.56
N PRO A 146 -23.26 -40.79 -25.60
CA PRO A 146 -22.11 -40.12 -26.20
C PRO A 146 -21.54 -39.17 -25.15
N ARG A 147 -20.54 -39.66 -24.41
CA ARG A 147 -19.76 -38.81 -23.51
C ARG A 147 -18.97 -37.90 -24.42
N ASN A 148 -19.30 -36.61 -24.37
CA ASN A 148 -18.49 -35.62 -25.04
C ASN A 148 -17.05 -35.79 -24.55
N VAL A 149 -16.06 -35.52 -25.41
CA VAL A 149 -14.64 -35.66 -25.02
C VAL A 149 -14.36 -34.89 -23.72
N PHE A 150 -15.03 -33.76 -23.51
CA PHE A 150 -14.98 -32.98 -22.27
C PHE A 150 -15.55 -33.72 -21.04
N GLU A 151 -16.62 -34.48 -21.21
CA GLU A 151 -17.29 -35.22 -20.14
C GLU A 151 -16.47 -36.44 -19.73
N GLU A 152 -15.85 -37.13 -20.69
CA GLU A 152 -14.90 -38.21 -20.39
C GLU A 152 -13.64 -37.71 -19.67
N ILE A 153 -13.18 -36.49 -20.00
CA ILE A 153 -12.03 -35.88 -19.32
C ILE A 153 -12.39 -35.53 -17.88
N ILE A 154 -13.51 -34.83 -17.66
CA ILE A 154 -13.98 -34.43 -16.33
C ILE A 154 -14.17 -35.66 -15.43
N GLU A 155 -14.78 -36.73 -15.95
CA GLU A 155 -14.96 -37.99 -15.22
C GLU A 155 -13.66 -38.76 -14.97
N ARG A 156 -12.60 -38.57 -15.76
CA ARG A 156 -11.29 -39.20 -15.52
C ARG A 156 -10.39 -38.37 -14.62
N THR A 157 -10.65 -37.07 -14.48
CA THR A 157 -9.84 -36.14 -13.67
C THR A 157 -10.46 -35.79 -12.32
N TRP A 158 -11.61 -36.37 -11.98
CA TRP A 158 -12.36 -36.02 -10.77
C TRP A 158 -11.60 -36.28 -9.45
N ASP A 159 -10.68 -37.24 -9.44
CA ASP A 159 -9.87 -37.63 -8.27
C ASP A 159 -8.42 -37.10 -8.31
N MET A 160 -8.18 -36.07 -9.12
CA MET A 160 -6.84 -35.47 -9.22
C MET A 160 -6.65 -34.41 -8.13
N ASP A 161 -5.81 -34.73 -7.13
CA ASP A 161 -5.32 -33.72 -6.19
C ASP A 161 -4.46 -32.68 -6.94
N ALA A 162 -5.01 -31.47 -7.09
CA ALA A 162 -4.37 -30.36 -7.78
C ALA A 162 -3.00 -30.01 -7.18
N VAL A 163 -2.83 -30.11 -5.86
CA VAL A 163 -1.56 -29.80 -5.18
C VAL A 163 -0.52 -30.85 -5.55
N ARG A 164 -0.89 -32.13 -5.51
CA ARG A 164 -0.01 -33.24 -5.90
C ARG A 164 0.35 -33.18 -7.38
N PHE A 165 -0.61 -32.84 -8.24
CA PHE A 165 -0.37 -32.65 -9.67
C PHE A 165 0.62 -31.52 -9.92
N LEU A 166 0.37 -30.33 -9.35
CA LEU A 166 1.24 -29.16 -9.51
C LEU A 166 2.64 -29.43 -8.96
N ARG A 167 2.76 -30.15 -7.83
CA ARG A 167 4.05 -30.53 -7.24
C ARG A 167 4.84 -31.49 -8.13
N ASN A 168 4.15 -32.42 -8.79
CA ASN A 168 4.77 -33.40 -9.68
C ASN A 168 5.13 -32.81 -11.06
N ALA A 169 4.31 -31.87 -11.53
CA ALA A 169 4.49 -31.19 -12.81
C ALA A 169 5.56 -30.09 -12.78
N ALA A 170 5.85 -29.54 -11.60
CA ALA A 170 6.85 -28.51 -11.41
C ALA A 170 8.31 -28.99 -11.61
N HIS A 171 9.21 -28.02 -11.79
CA HIS A 171 10.64 -28.28 -11.90
C HIS A 171 11.26 -28.72 -10.59
N TRP A 172 12.10 -29.75 -10.68
CA TRP A 172 12.83 -30.28 -9.54
C TRP A 172 14.02 -29.39 -9.18
N LYS A 173 14.17 -29.04 -7.90
CA LYS A 173 15.29 -28.24 -7.42
C LYS A 173 16.66 -28.83 -7.76
N SER A 174 16.81 -30.15 -7.74
CA SER A 174 18.06 -30.85 -8.08
C SER A 174 18.51 -30.70 -9.54
N ARG A 175 17.59 -30.34 -10.45
CA ARG A 175 17.91 -30.08 -11.86
C ARG A 175 18.06 -28.60 -12.18
N MET A 176 17.53 -27.74 -11.33
CA MET A 176 17.57 -26.28 -11.50
C MET A 176 18.80 -25.67 -10.81
N ILE A 177 19.19 -26.22 -9.66
CA ILE A 177 20.25 -25.69 -8.81
C ILE A 177 21.45 -26.63 -8.91
N LEU A 178 22.48 -26.23 -9.66
CA LEU A 178 23.70 -27.01 -9.87
C LEU A 178 24.72 -26.85 -8.73
N GLY A 179 24.77 -25.65 -8.16
CA GLY A 179 25.67 -25.30 -7.08
C GLY A 179 25.18 -24.03 -6.39
N CYS A 180 25.61 -23.84 -5.15
CA CYS A 180 25.21 -22.70 -4.35
C CYS A 180 26.25 -22.43 -3.28
N THR A 181 26.60 -21.16 -3.15
CA THR A 181 27.62 -20.68 -2.22
C THR A 181 27.07 -19.44 -1.55
N TRP A 182 27.13 -19.42 -0.22
CA TRP A 182 26.75 -18.26 0.57
C TRP A 182 27.79 -17.13 0.43
N PRO A 183 27.41 -15.87 0.70
CA PRO A 183 28.36 -14.74 0.67
C PRO A 183 29.59 -14.92 1.57
N ASN A 184 29.49 -15.72 2.64
CA ASN A 184 30.59 -16.10 3.53
C ASN A 184 31.54 -17.18 2.94
N GLY A 185 31.31 -17.63 1.70
CA GLY A 185 32.10 -18.68 1.04
C GLY A 185 31.71 -20.11 1.42
N THR A 186 30.81 -20.30 2.38
CA THR A 186 30.30 -21.64 2.75
C THR A 186 29.36 -22.18 1.68
N SER A 187 29.53 -23.44 1.27
CA SER A 187 28.62 -24.10 0.32
C SER A 187 27.23 -24.31 0.95
N CYS A 188 26.16 -23.99 0.20
CA CYS A 188 24.79 -24.17 0.65
C CYS A 188 24.24 -25.53 0.21
N ARG A 189 23.32 -26.12 1.00
CA ARG A 189 22.78 -27.44 0.71
C ARG A 189 21.48 -27.35 -0.07
N LEU A 190 21.26 -28.31 -0.96
CA LEU A 190 19.98 -28.41 -1.69
C LEU A 190 18.79 -28.66 -0.74
N SER A 191 19.03 -29.21 0.45
CA SER A 191 18.01 -29.41 1.51
C SER A 191 17.42 -28.11 2.04
N ASP A 192 18.18 -27.03 1.96
CA ASP A 192 17.85 -25.75 2.59
C ASP A 192 16.78 -25.01 1.78
N PHE A 193 16.64 -25.36 0.51
CA PHE A 193 15.57 -24.89 -0.37
C PHE A 193 14.23 -25.52 0.00
N LYS A 194 13.28 -24.68 0.44
CA LYS A 194 11.90 -25.05 0.76
C LYS A 194 10.95 -24.71 -0.39
N PRO A 195 9.89 -25.51 -0.59
CA PRO A 195 8.89 -25.23 -1.62
C PRO A 195 8.05 -24.02 -1.23
N VAL A 196 7.83 -23.10 -2.18
CA VAL A 196 6.95 -21.93 -2.04
C VAL A 196 6.04 -21.83 -3.26
N TRP A 197 4.75 -21.63 -3.03
CA TRP A 197 3.78 -21.45 -4.11
C TRP A 197 3.69 -19.97 -4.51
N THR A 198 3.82 -19.70 -5.80
CA THR A 198 3.70 -18.36 -6.38
C THR A 198 2.73 -18.38 -7.56
N LEU A 199 2.46 -17.22 -8.14
CA LEU A 199 1.63 -17.10 -9.35
C LEU A 199 2.21 -17.84 -10.56
N THR A 200 3.53 -18.08 -10.60
CA THR A 200 4.20 -18.82 -11.68
C THR A 200 4.27 -20.33 -11.43
N GLY A 201 3.80 -20.82 -10.27
CA GLY A 201 3.80 -22.22 -9.91
C GLY A 201 4.64 -22.52 -8.66
N LEU A 202 5.24 -23.71 -8.62
CA LEU A 202 6.08 -24.12 -7.51
C LEU A 202 7.51 -23.58 -7.67
N CYS A 203 7.95 -22.82 -6.67
CA CYS A 203 9.29 -22.26 -6.57
C CYS A 203 10.05 -22.83 -5.37
N TRP A 204 11.35 -22.54 -5.32
CA TRP A 204 12.24 -23.01 -4.28
C TRP A 204 12.93 -21.82 -3.60
N ALA A 205 12.66 -21.62 -2.32
CA ALA A 205 13.19 -20.50 -1.55
C ALA A 205 14.21 -20.97 -0.51
N ILE A 206 15.27 -20.19 -0.32
CA ILE A 206 16.29 -20.41 0.71
C ILE A 206 16.20 -19.31 1.76
N ASN A 207 16.64 -19.61 2.99
CA ASN A 207 16.57 -18.69 4.12
C ASN A 207 15.13 -18.24 4.44
N THR A 208 14.23 -19.21 4.60
CA THR A 208 12.79 -18.99 4.81
C THR A 208 12.38 -18.85 6.28
N ASP A 209 13.29 -19.12 7.22
CA ASP A 209 13.00 -19.07 8.65
C ASP A 209 13.22 -17.63 9.18
N PRO A 210 12.16 -16.92 9.61
CA PRO A 210 12.30 -15.57 10.14
C PRO A 210 12.93 -15.54 11.54
N MET A 211 12.91 -16.65 12.28
CA MET A 211 13.44 -16.72 13.65
C MET A 211 14.95 -16.96 13.68
N ASN A 212 15.51 -17.52 12.61
CA ASN A 212 16.93 -17.81 12.48
C ASN A 212 17.43 -17.50 11.06
N PRO A 213 17.46 -16.21 10.66
CA PRO A 213 17.95 -15.82 9.36
C PRO A 213 19.47 -15.94 9.30
N LEU A 214 19.98 -16.29 8.12
CA LEU A 214 21.42 -16.19 7.86
C LEU A 214 21.84 -14.73 7.90
N GLU A 215 22.81 -14.37 8.73
CA GLU A 215 23.38 -13.02 8.77
C GLU A 215 24.59 -12.90 7.83
N VAL A 216 24.72 -11.75 7.18
CA VAL A 216 25.83 -11.44 6.28
C VAL A 216 26.50 -10.13 6.69
N VAL A 217 27.83 -10.15 6.70
CA VAL A 217 28.69 -9.02 7.11
C VAL A 217 29.24 -8.22 5.91
N GLY A 218 28.86 -8.61 4.68
CA GLY A 218 29.30 -7.93 3.46
C GLY A 218 28.80 -8.59 2.19
N SER A 219 28.98 -7.89 1.07
CA SER A 219 28.75 -8.42 -0.28
C SER A 219 29.76 -9.54 -0.54
N GLY A 220 29.28 -10.72 -0.96
CA GLY A 220 30.13 -11.88 -1.19
C GLY A 220 31.30 -11.58 -2.13
N LYS A 221 32.44 -12.27 -1.93
CA LYS A 221 33.60 -12.16 -2.84
C LYS A 221 33.28 -12.87 -4.15
N PHE A 222 33.42 -12.16 -5.28
CA PHE A 222 33.33 -12.71 -6.63
C PHE A 222 34.55 -13.59 -6.95
#